data_AF-A0A957A6L9-F1
#
_entry.id   AF-A0A957A6L9-F1
#
_cell.length_a   1.000
_cell.length_b   1.000
_cell.length_c   1.000
_cell.angle_alpha   90.00
_cell.angle_beta   90.00
_cell.angle_gamma   90.00
#
_symmetry.space_group_name_H-M   'P 1'
#
loop_
_entity.id
_entity.type
_entity.pdbx_description
1 polymer ?
#
loop_
_entity_poly.entity_id
_entity_poly.type
_entity_poly.pdbx_seq_one_letter_code
_entity_poly.pdbx_strand_id
1 'polypeptide(L)' 'PIGEALYGKGAALGTVMAFMMATVALSLPEAVLLRRVLKPRLLAAYFGAVAVGILIVGVLFNTVT' A
#
# COMPACT_ATOMS: atom_id res chain seq x y z
N PRO A 1 5.31 14.84 -2.82
CA PRO A 1 6.74 14.85 -3.21
C PRO A 1 7.23 13.54 -3.87
N ILE A 2 7.18 12.38 -3.21
CA ILE A 2 7.69 11.13 -3.82
C ILE A 2 6.75 10.60 -4.92
N GLY A 3 5.43 10.59 -4.70
CA GLY A 3 4.46 10.15 -5.70
C GLY A 3 4.50 10.99 -6.98
N GLU A 4 4.53 12.32 -6.85
CA GLU A 4 4.64 13.25 -7.99
C GLU A 4 5.98 13.11 -8.72
N ALA A 5 7.08 12.89 -7.99
CA ALA A 5 8.38 12.65 -8.60
C ALA A 5 8.42 11.33 -9.39
N LEU A 6 7.75 10.28 -8.90
CA LEU A 6 7.62 9.00 -9.61
C LEU A 6 6.75 9.14 -10.86
N TYR A 7 5.61 9.83 -10.74
CA TYR A 7 4.74 10.12 -11.88
C TYR A 7 5.45 10.96 -12.95
N GLY A 8 6.17 12.01 -12.54
CA GLY A 8 6.96 12.85 -13.45
C GLY A 8 8.13 12.13 -14.12
N LYS A 9 8.58 10.99 -13.57
CA LYS A 9 9.58 10.10 -14.19
C LYS A 9 8.97 9.02 -15.10
N GLY A 10 7.66 9.07 -15.36
CA GLY A 10 6.98 8.14 -16.25
C GLY A 10 6.55 6.82 -15.58
N ALA A 11 6.50 6.76 -14.25
CA ALA A 11 5.89 5.62 -13.58
C ALA A 11 4.38 5.58 -13.87
N ALA A 12 3.85 4.38 -14.11
CA ALA A 12 2.42 4.21 -14.37
C ALA A 12 1.58 4.72 -13.19
N LEU A 13 0.43 5.30 -13.51
CA LEU A 13 -0.46 5.95 -12.55
C LEU A 13 -0.90 4.96 -11.45
N GLY A 14 -1.22 3.72 -11.83
CA GLY A 14 -1.53 2.63 -10.90
C GLY A 14 -0.38 2.28 -9.95
N THR A 15 0.87 2.30 -10.42
CA THR A 15 2.06 2.05 -9.59
C THR A 15 2.31 3.17 -8.58
N VAL A 16 2.11 4.42 -9.00
CA VAL A 16 2.23 5.59 -8.12
C VAL A 16 1.16 5.55 -7.02
N MET A 17 -0.08 5.21 -7.37
CA MET A 17 -1.17 5.07 -6.40
C MET A 17 -0.93 3.91 -5.43
N ALA A 18 -0.52 2.74 -5.93
CA ALA A 18 -0.20 1.58 -5.09
C ALA A 18 0.91 1.92 -4.07
N PHE A 19 1.93 2.66 -4.50
CA PHE A 19 3.00 3.11 -3.63
C PHE A 19 2.50 4.06 -2.54
N MET A 20 1.68 5.06 -2.89
CA MET A 20 1.09 5.99 -1.91
C MET A 20 0.18 5.26 -0.91
N MET A 21 -0.67 4.34 -1.37
CA MET A 21 -1.53 3.53 -0.49
C MET A 21 -0.72 2.64 0.44
N ALA A 22 0.35 2.00 -0.05
CA ALA A 22 1.25 1.20 0.79
C ALA A 22 1.93 2.05 1.86
N THR A 23 2.43 3.24 1.52
CA THR A 23 3.07 4.12 2.52
C THR A 23 2.12 4.56 3.63
N VAL A 24 0.84 4.73 3.33
CA VAL A 24 -0.18 5.08 4.33
C VAL A 24 -0.56 3.84 5.13
N ALA A 25 -0.96 2.74 4.49
CA ALA A 25 -1.56 1.59 5.16
C ALA A 25 -0.58 0.63 5.85
N LEU A 26 0.70 0.65 5.45
CA LEU A 26 1.77 -0.18 6.03
C LEU A 26 2.71 0.63 6.93
N SER A 27 2.23 1.73 7.51
CA SER A 27 3.08 2.58 8.33
C SER A 27 3.55 1.85 9.61
N LEU A 28 4.84 2.00 9.93
CA LEU A 28 5.44 1.46 11.17
C LEU A 28 4.69 1.88 12.46
N PRO A 29 4.29 3.16 12.67
CA PRO A 29 3.58 3.54 13.89
C PRO A 29 2.21 2.85 14.01
N GLU A 30 1.47 2.66 12.91
CA GLU A 30 0.22 1.90 12.93
C GLU A 30 0.46 0.43 13.24
N ALA A 31 1.52 -0.19 12.70
CA ALA A 31 1.87 -1.57 13.04
C ALA A 31 2.12 -1.75 14.54
N VAL A 32 2.82 -0.78 15.17
CA VAL A 32 3.08 -0.77 16.62
C VAL A 32 1.79 -0.55 17.41
N LEU A 33 0.92 0.36 16.96
CA LEU A 33 -0.38 0.63 17.59
C LEU A 33 -1.28 -0.62 17.53
N LEU A 34 -1.43 -1.20 16.34
CA LEU A 34 -2.25 -2.39 16.09
C LEU A 34 -1.72 -3.61 16.85
N ARG A 35 -0.40 -3.75 17.01
CA ARG A 35 0.19 -4.84 17.82
C ARG A 35 -0.17 -4.76 19.31
N ARG A 36 -0.63 -3.61 19.82
CA ARG A 36 -1.13 -3.50 21.20
C ARG A 36 -2.56 -4.04 21.36
N VAL A 37 -3.35 -4.08 20.29
CA VAL A 37 -4.76 -4.53 20.30
C VAL A 37 -4.99 -5.86 19.58
N LEU A 38 -4.12 -6.24 18.65
CA LEU A 38 -4.25 -7.44 17.82
C LEU A 38 -3.15 -8.46 18.13
N LYS A 39 -3.52 -9.75 18.14
CA LYS A 39 -2.53 -10.84 18.21
C LYS A 39 -1.66 -10.83 16.95
N PRO A 40 -0.37 -11.24 17.01
CA PRO A 40 0.54 -11.21 15.87
C PRO A 40 0.01 -11.98 14.64
N ARG A 41 -0.77 -13.04 14.85
CA ARG A 41 -1.47 -13.78 13.78
C ARG A 41 -2.49 -12.92 13.01
N LEU A 42 -3.28 -12.10 13.72
CA LEU A 42 -4.26 -11.21 13.10
C LEU A 42 -3.57 -10.03 12.40
N LEU A 43 -2.47 -9.54 12.96
CA LEU A 43 -1.66 -8.48 12.36
C LEU A 43 -1.11 -8.92 11.00
N ALA A 44 -0.60 -10.15 10.89
CA ALA A 44 -0.12 -10.72 9.63
C ALA A 44 -1.25 -10.84 8.60
N ALA A 45 -2.45 -11.27 9.02
CA ALA A 45 -3.61 -11.34 8.14
C ALA A 45 -4.06 -9.95 7.65
N TYR A 46 -4.04 -8.94 8.52
CA TYR A 46 -4.38 -7.56 8.17
C TYR A 46 -3.42 -7.01 7.11
N PHE A 47 -2.10 -7.05 7.37
CA PHE A 47 -1.11 -6.56 6.40
C PHE A 47 -1.11 -7.36 5.11
N GLY A 48 -1.34 -8.67 5.18
CA GLY A 48 -1.49 -9.51 3.99
C GLY A 48 -2.70 -9.11 3.14
N ALA A 49 -3.88 -8.93 3.75
CA ALA A 49 -5.09 -8.53 3.04
C ALA A 49 -4.95 -7.13 2.41
N VAL A 50 -4.40 -6.18 3.15
CA VAL A 50 -4.14 -4.82 2.67
C VAL A 50 -3.16 -4.83 1.50
N ALA A 51 -2.04 -5.55 1.62
CA ALA A 51 -1.05 -5.68 0.55
C ALA A 51 -1.66 -6.28 -0.72
N VAL A 52 -2.48 -7.32 -0.59
CA VAL A 52 -3.20 -7.92 -1.72
C VAL A 52 -4.15 -6.91 -2.36
N GLY A 53 -4.92 -6.17 -1.57
CA GLY A 53 -5.81 -5.12 -2.08
C GLY A 53 -5.07 -4.04 -2.86
N ILE A 54 -3.93 -3.57 -2.34
CA ILE A 54 -3.08 -2.58 -3.01
C ILE A 54 -2.56 -3.10 -4.34
N LEU A 55 -2.10 -4.37 -4.40
CA LEU A 55 -1.64 -4.98 -5.63
C LEU A 55 -2.76 -5.10 -6.66
N ILE A 56 -3.95 -5.55 -6.26
CA ILE A 56 -5.11 -5.66 -7.15
C ILE A 56 -5.45 -4.30 -7.75
N VAL A 57 -5.58 -3.27 -6.91
CA VAL A 57 -5.92 -1.91 -7.38
C VAL A 57 -4.82 -1.35 -8.28
N GLY A 58 -3.55 -1.49 -7.88
CA GLY A 58 -2.41 -0.99 -8.65
C GLY A 58 -2.29 -1.62 -10.03
N VAL A 59 -2.46 -2.95 -10.10
CA VAL A 59 -2.44 -3.70 -11.36
C VAL A 59 -3.66 -3.33 -12.20
N LEU A 60 -4.86 -3.27 -11.61
CA LEU A 60 -6.09 -2.92 -12.34
C LEU A 60 -5.95 -1.55 -13.02
N PHE A 61 -5.49 -0.54 -12.28
CA PHE A 61 -5.27 0.80 -12.83
C PHE A 61 -4.16 0.82 -13.89
N ASN A 62 -3.09 0.03 -13.73
CA ASN A 62 -2.04 -0.11 -14.73
C ASN A 62 -2.48 -0.86 -16.00
N THR A 63 -3.51 -1.69 -15.92
CA THR A 63 -4.06 -2.40 -17.08
C THR A 63 -5.12 -1.58 -17.83
N VAL A 64 -5.80 -0.66 -17.15
CA VAL A 64 -6.84 0.20 -17.73
C VAL A 64 -6.23 1.43 -18.43
N THR A 65 -5.06 1.90 -17.99
CA THR A 65 -4.35 3.08 -18.51
C THR A 65 -3.09 2.66 -19.26
#